data_AF-A0A538R2F3-F1
#
_entry.id   AF-A0A538R2F3-F1
#
_cell.length_a   1.000
_cell.length_b   1.000
_cell.length_c   1.000
_cell.angle_alpha   90.00
_cell.angle_beta   90.00
_cell.angle_gamma   90.00
#
_symmetry.space_group_name_H-M   'P 1'
#
loop_
_entity.id
_entity.type
_entity.pdbx_description
1 polymer ?
#
loop_
_entity_poly.entity_id
_entity_poly.type
_entity_poly.pdbx_seq_one_letter_code
_entity_poly.pdbx_strand_id
1 'polypeptide(L)'
;MVGFVQGGVLYLPRVVAGRLYAISSGGTLSGAALAGGWFYLRNGSRIFQLRVTDVSSVPSWAVPTSGVAPVLEDYHLDWTEFVNGHWGDFRNMCTNPPGREQSEILTMTGANIYRTLLFEGDRIDAAKKLDTGVDTTWFNLGCAGSALAKMALTGHTEASRVAGTFDTTLAERQTMLKMLAADYCGDGTPFTVAGQPLNWRDDKGTMKLTALLFSPPQPLVLESRWNELGPVCLNKARVDVHWTLLGWNTFGADVYDQAKSWCPSRFPPPCADSSFDTAGYHLLSATP
;
A
#
# COMPACT_ATOMS: atom_id res chain seq x y z
N MET A 1 -18.56 -3.64 -7.54
CA MET A 1 -18.44 -4.39 -8.82
C MET A 1 -19.82 -4.77 -9.32
N VAL A 2 -20.06 -4.72 -10.63
CA VAL A 2 -21.41 -4.95 -11.20
C VAL A 2 -21.62 -6.40 -11.64
N GLY A 3 -20.58 -7.06 -12.15
CA GLY A 3 -20.62 -8.45 -12.63
C GLY A 3 -19.26 -8.87 -13.16
N PHE A 4 -19.00 -10.17 -13.21
CA PHE A 4 -17.80 -10.78 -13.78
C PHE A 4 -18.20 -11.75 -14.88
N VAL A 5 -17.56 -11.71 -16.03
CA VAL A 5 -17.87 -12.56 -17.19
C VAL A 5 -16.67 -13.44 -17.51
N GLN A 6 -16.89 -14.76 -17.59
CA GLN A 6 -15.92 -15.75 -18.03
C GLN A 6 -16.56 -16.64 -19.08
N GLY A 7 -15.96 -16.75 -20.28
CA GLY A 7 -16.47 -17.65 -21.32
C GLY A 7 -17.94 -17.42 -21.70
N GLY A 8 -18.44 -16.19 -21.58
CA GLY A 8 -19.83 -15.82 -21.82
C GLY A 8 -20.80 -16.05 -20.65
N VAL A 9 -20.34 -16.62 -19.53
CA VAL A 9 -21.13 -16.84 -18.31
C VAL A 9 -20.95 -15.66 -17.34
N LEU A 10 -22.06 -15.18 -16.78
CA LEU A 10 -22.06 -14.11 -15.78
C LEU A 10 -21.98 -14.67 -14.36
N TYR A 11 -21.09 -14.07 -13.56
CA TYR A 11 -20.83 -14.38 -12.17
C TYR A 11 -20.97 -13.11 -11.31
N LEU A 12 -21.23 -13.33 -10.02
CA LEU A 12 -21.18 -12.32 -8.97
C LEU A 12 -19.74 -12.18 -8.45
N PRO A 13 -19.05 -11.07 -8.70
CA PRO A 13 -17.72 -10.86 -8.17
C PRO A 13 -17.73 -10.46 -6.70
N ARG A 14 -16.77 -10.99 -5.94
CA ARG A 14 -16.52 -10.68 -4.52
C ARG A 14 -15.01 -10.63 -4.27
N VAL A 15 -14.56 -9.61 -3.52
CA VAL A 15 -13.22 -9.61 -2.94
C VAL A 15 -13.37 -9.96 -1.47
N VAL A 16 -12.70 -11.02 -1.03
CA VAL A 16 -12.76 -11.52 0.35
C VAL A 16 -11.37 -12.01 0.75
N ALA A 17 -10.90 -11.60 1.92
CA ALA A 17 -9.56 -11.89 2.41
C ALA A 17 -8.47 -11.56 1.37
N GLY A 18 -8.64 -10.46 0.63
CA GLY A 18 -7.71 -10.03 -0.40
C GLY A 18 -7.73 -10.84 -1.70
N ARG A 19 -8.74 -11.70 -1.90
CA ARG A 19 -8.87 -12.56 -3.09
C ARG A 19 -10.15 -12.28 -3.85
N LEU A 20 -10.06 -12.26 -5.18
CA LEU A 20 -11.21 -12.17 -6.08
C LEU A 20 -11.84 -13.55 -6.26
N TYR A 21 -13.16 -13.59 -6.14
CA TYR A 21 -14.01 -14.72 -6.43
C TYR A 21 -15.08 -14.31 -7.44
N ALA A 22 -15.40 -15.20 -8.39
CA ALA A 22 -16.55 -15.04 -9.27
C ALA A 22 -17.53 -16.19 -9.01
N ILE A 23 -18.69 -15.86 -8.41
CA ILE A 23 -19.62 -16.84 -7.85
C ILE A 23 -20.87 -16.95 -8.73
N SER A 24 -21.31 -18.17 -9.03
CA SER A 24 -22.57 -18.46 -9.73
C SER A 24 -23.26 -19.68 -9.12
N SER A 25 -24.49 -19.99 -9.57
CA SER A 25 -25.15 -21.25 -9.20
C SER A 25 -24.41 -22.50 -9.72
N GLY A 26 -23.59 -22.35 -10.76
CA GLY A 26 -22.81 -23.44 -11.36
C GLY A 26 -21.43 -23.65 -10.72
N GLY A 27 -21.04 -22.81 -9.74
CA GLY A 27 -19.76 -22.90 -9.06
C GLY A 27 -19.07 -21.55 -8.89
N THR A 28 -17.87 -21.61 -8.30
CA THR A 28 -17.02 -20.46 -7.98
C THR A 28 -15.71 -20.53 -8.74
N LEU A 29 -15.32 -19.43 -9.38
CA LEU A 29 -13.98 -19.23 -9.95
C LEU A 29 -13.11 -18.44 -8.98
N SER A 30 -11.84 -18.82 -8.89
CA SER A 30 -10.79 -18.14 -8.12
C SER A 30 -9.40 -18.44 -8.70
N GLY A 31 -8.38 -17.68 -8.31
CA GLY A 31 -7.01 -17.89 -8.78
C GLY A 31 -6.91 -17.88 -10.31
N ALA A 32 -6.10 -18.79 -10.87
CA ALA A 32 -5.87 -18.88 -12.31
C ALA A 32 -7.15 -19.10 -13.16
N ALA A 33 -8.25 -19.62 -12.57
CA ALA A 33 -9.51 -19.81 -13.29
C ALA A 33 -10.23 -18.49 -13.65
N LEU A 34 -9.79 -17.37 -13.08
CA LEU A 34 -10.27 -16.02 -13.41
C LEU A 34 -9.61 -15.44 -14.66
N ALA A 35 -8.47 -16.00 -15.10
CA ALA A 35 -7.72 -15.46 -16.23
C ALA A 35 -8.55 -15.50 -17.53
N GLY A 36 -8.47 -14.43 -18.32
CA GLY A 36 -9.28 -14.20 -19.52
C GLY A 36 -10.67 -13.59 -19.24
N GLY A 37 -11.11 -13.57 -17.98
CA GLY A 37 -12.37 -12.95 -17.58
C GLY A 37 -12.27 -11.44 -17.40
N TRP A 38 -13.42 -10.81 -17.26
CA TRP A 38 -13.48 -9.38 -16.96
C TRP A 38 -14.64 -9.02 -16.04
N PHE A 39 -14.48 -7.93 -15.30
CA PHE A 39 -15.54 -7.37 -14.47
C PHE A 39 -15.70 -5.87 -14.68
N TYR A 40 -16.87 -5.37 -14.32
CA TYR A 40 -17.21 -3.95 -14.48
C TYR A 40 -17.14 -3.20 -13.15
N LEU A 41 -16.53 -2.03 -13.20
CA LEU A 41 -16.56 -1.02 -12.14
C LEU A 41 -17.36 0.20 -12.59
N ARG A 42 -18.06 0.83 -11.65
CA ARG A 42 -18.77 2.08 -11.85
C ARG A 42 -18.23 3.11 -10.88
N ASN A 43 -17.94 4.31 -11.38
CA ASN A 43 -17.60 5.47 -10.58
C ASN A 43 -18.44 6.66 -11.07
N GLY A 44 -19.54 6.95 -10.36
CA GLY A 44 -20.56 7.86 -10.87
C GLY A 44 -21.14 7.36 -12.19
N SER A 45 -21.12 8.21 -13.22
CA SER A 45 -21.55 7.88 -14.58
C SER A 45 -20.52 7.11 -15.41
N ARG A 46 -19.26 7.04 -14.95
CA ARG A 46 -18.16 6.38 -15.67
C ARG A 46 -18.21 4.88 -15.45
N ILE A 47 -18.00 4.13 -16.52
CA ILE A 47 -18.02 2.67 -16.51
C ILE A 47 -16.67 2.16 -17.02
N PHE A 48 -16.05 1.28 -16.25
CA PHE A 48 -14.78 0.66 -16.58
C PHE A 48 -14.96 -0.84 -16.71
N GLN A 49 -14.24 -1.43 -17.65
CA GLN A 49 -14.07 -2.88 -17.76
C GLN A 49 -12.65 -3.22 -17.38
N LEU A 50 -12.49 -4.15 -16.43
CA LEU A 50 -11.21 -4.65 -15.98
C LEU A 50 -11.09 -6.10 -16.40
N ARG A 51 -10.08 -6.43 -17.20
CA ARG A 51 -9.74 -7.78 -17.62
C ARG A 51 -8.69 -8.37 -16.69
N VAL A 52 -8.94 -9.59 -16.21
CA VAL A 52 -7.95 -10.39 -15.49
C VAL A 52 -7.09 -11.11 -16.52
N THR A 53 -5.90 -10.59 -16.79
CA THR A 53 -4.99 -11.16 -17.78
C THR A 53 -4.24 -12.35 -17.19
N ASP A 54 -3.82 -12.26 -15.93
CA ASP A 54 -3.10 -13.31 -15.20
C ASP A 54 -3.33 -13.18 -13.70
N VAL A 55 -3.23 -14.31 -12.98
CA VAL A 55 -3.26 -14.37 -11.51
C VAL A 55 -2.05 -15.15 -11.03
N SER A 56 -1.27 -14.55 -10.13
CA SER A 56 -0.13 -15.21 -9.50
C SER A 56 -0.16 -14.93 -8.00
N SER A 57 1.00 -14.99 -7.37
CA SER A 57 1.13 -14.79 -5.94
C SER A 57 2.40 -14.05 -5.58
N VAL A 58 2.34 -13.36 -4.45
CA VAL A 58 3.46 -12.64 -3.86
C VAL A 58 3.49 -12.90 -2.35
N PRO A 59 4.66 -13.21 -1.77
CA PRO A 59 4.77 -13.32 -0.32
C PRO A 59 4.56 -11.95 0.33
N SER A 60 3.85 -11.95 1.46
CA SER A 60 3.82 -10.82 2.39
C SER A 60 5.24 -10.47 2.84
N TRP A 61 5.49 -9.18 3.03
CA TRP A 61 6.71 -8.66 3.64
C TRP A 61 6.67 -8.78 5.16
N ALA A 62 5.49 -8.65 5.76
CA ALA A 62 5.28 -8.90 7.17
C ALA A 62 5.20 -10.40 7.45
N VAL A 63 5.73 -10.80 8.60
CA VAL A 63 5.66 -12.17 9.11
C VAL A 63 4.82 -12.15 10.39
N PRO A 64 3.68 -12.85 10.45
CA PRO A 64 2.88 -12.92 11.68
C PRO A 64 3.65 -13.65 12.78
N THR A 65 3.19 -13.55 14.01
CA THR A 65 3.82 -14.22 15.17
C THR A 65 3.83 -15.75 15.06
N SER A 66 2.98 -16.34 14.22
CA SER A 66 3.04 -17.76 13.85
C SER A 66 4.30 -18.15 13.04
N GLY A 67 5.04 -17.17 12.53
CA GLY A 67 6.33 -17.34 11.88
C GLY A 67 6.29 -17.63 10.37
N VAL A 68 5.10 -17.75 9.77
CA VAL A 68 4.94 -18.04 8.34
C VAL A 68 4.31 -16.85 7.64
N ALA A 69 5.07 -16.21 6.74
CA ALA A 69 4.57 -15.12 5.92
C ALA A 69 3.39 -15.61 5.05
N PRO A 70 2.22 -14.93 5.09
CA PRO A 70 1.12 -15.29 4.21
C PRO A 70 1.47 -14.99 2.75
N VAL A 71 0.86 -15.74 1.85
CA VAL A 71 0.98 -15.53 0.41
C VAL A 71 -0.29 -14.86 -0.09
N LEU A 72 -0.14 -13.71 -0.73
CA LEU A 72 -1.22 -12.93 -1.31
C LEU A 72 -1.40 -13.29 -2.78
N GLU A 73 -2.63 -13.27 -3.28
CA GLU A 73 -2.88 -13.32 -4.73
C GLU A 73 -2.62 -11.93 -5.33
N ASP A 74 -1.92 -11.90 -6.45
CA ASP A 74 -1.73 -10.70 -7.24
C ASP A 74 -2.29 -10.87 -8.66
N TYR A 75 -2.72 -9.76 -9.25
CA TYR A 75 -3.48 -9.76 -10.49
C TYR A 75 -2.79 -8.86 -11.52
N HIS A 76 -2.54 -9.40 -12.71
CA HIS A 76 -2.30 -8.57 -13.89
C HIS A 76 -3.66 -8.12 -14.40
N LEU A 77 -4.03 -6.88 -14.10
CA LEU A 77 -5.29 -6.28 -14.53
C LEU A 77 -5.03 -5.29 -15.67
N ASP A 78 -5.76 -5.44 -16.76
CA ASP A 78 -5.88 -4.41 -17.77
C ASP A 78 -7.24 -3.73 -17.66
N TRP A 79 -7.34 -2.45 -17.99
CA TRP A 79 -8.59 -1.73 -17.97
C TRP A 79 -8.83 -0.92 -19.23
N THR A 80 -10.11 -0.68 -19.49
CA THR A 80 -10.62 0.26 -20.48
C THR A 80 -11.86 0.97 -19.93
N GLU A 81 -12.19 2.12 -20.50
CA GLU A 81 -13.37 2.92 -20.14
C GLU A 81 -14.38 2.92 -21.28
N PHE A 82 -15.66 2.92 -20.91
CA PHE A 82 -16.75 3.11 -21.85
C PHE A 82 -17.02 4.60 -22.04
N VAL A 83 -16.75 5.11 -23.24
CA VAL A 83 -16.94 6.53 -23.59
C VAL A 83 -17.70 6.61 -24.90
N ASN A 84 -18.77 7.41 -24.95
CA ASN A 84 -19.57 7.69 -26.16
C ASN A 84 -20.03 6.43 -26.92
N GLY A 85 -20.44 5.38 -26.21
CA GLY A 85 -20.93 4.14 -26.83
C GLY A 85 -19.85 3.12 -27.20
N HIS A 86 -18.58 3.41 -26.94
CA HIS A 86 -17.46 2.57 -27.33
C HIS A 86 -16.51 2.28 -26.16
N TRP A 87 -15.90 1.09 -26.17
CA TRP A 87 -14.78 0.76 -25.31
C TRP A 87 -13.49 1.26 -25.95
N GLY A 88 -12.59 1.85 -25.16
CA GLY A 88 -11.24 2.15 -25.61
C GLY A 88 -10.32 0.93 -25.61
N ASP A 89 -9.04 1.16 -25.91
CA ASP A 89 -8.01 0.13 -25.81
C ASP A 89 -7.72 -0.25 -24.36
N PHE A 90 -7.41 -1.53 -24.17
CA PHE A 90 -6.94 -2.04 -22.88
C PHE A 90 -5.53 -1.55 -22.60
N ARG A 91 -5.32 -1.09 -21.37
CA ARG A 91 -4.01 -0.73 -20.82
C ARG A 91 -3.84 -1.34 -19.44
N ASN A 92 -2.60 -1.63 -19.07
CA ASN A 92 -2.29 -2.14 -17.74
C ASN A 92 -2.80 -1.18 -16.66
N MET A 93 -3.34 -1.72 -15.56
CA MET A 93 -3.83 -0.95 -14.42
C MET A 93 -2.72 -0.10 -13.79
N CYS A 94 -1.52 -0.65 -13.71
CA CYS A 94 -0.36 -0.07 -13.07
C CYS A 94 0.62 0.47 -14.13
N THR A 95 0.25 1.59 -14.75
CA THR A 95 1.00 2.20 -15.87
C THR A 95 2.31 2.85 -15.47
N ASN A 96 2.50 3.14 -14.18
CA ASN A 96 3.70 3.78 -13.62
C ASN A 96 4.35 2.83 -12.60
N PRO A 97 4.91 1.68 -13.03
CA PRO A 97 5.62 0.81 -12.12
C PRO A 97 6.78 1.57 -11.46
N PRO A 98 7.17 1.22 -10.23
CA PRO A 98 8.40 1.74 -9.65
C PRO A 98 9.56 1.45 -10.61
N GLY A 99 10.35 2.49 -10.91
CA GLY A 99 11.42 2.40 -11.90
C GLY A 99 12.46 1.34 -11.51
N ARG A 100 13.08 0.68 -12.49
CA ARG A 100 14.11 -0.36 -12.25
C ARG A 100 15.33 0.16 -11.47
N GLU A 101 15.55 1.47 -11.49
CA GLU A 101 16.62 2.19 -10.78
C GLU A 101 16.21 2.62 -9.35
N GLN A 102 14.95 2.40 -8.95
CA GLN A 102 14.48 2.68 -7.60
C GLN A 102 14.80 1.49 -6.71
N SER A 103 15.88 1.62 -5.95
CA SER A 103 16.43 0.70 -4.94
C SER A 103 15.56 0.56 -3.69
N GLU A 104 14.24 0.67 -3.81
CA GLU A 104 13.36 0.48 -2.66
C GLU A 104 13.27 -1.01 -2.30
N ILE A 105 13.62 -1.37 -1.07
CA ILE A 105 13.52 -2.75 -0.58
C ILE A 105 12.05 -3.19 -0.48
N LEU A 106 11.15 -2.24 -0.18
CA LEU A 106 9.71 -2.47 -0.03
C LEU A 106 8.96 -2.15 -1.32
N THR A 107 9.28 -2.87 -2.39
CA THR A 107 8.50 -2.86 -3.62
C THR A 107 8.38 -4.26 -4.22
N MET A 108 7.30 -4.49 -4.98
CA MET A 108 7.21 -5.69 -5.83
C MET A 108 8.23 -5.54 -6.96
N THR A 109 9.03 -6.56 -7.24
CA THR A 109 10.13 -6.52 -8.23
C THR A 109 9.92 -7.52 -9.36
N GLY A 110 10.77 -7.44 -10.39
CA GLY A 110 10.74 -8.37 -11.53
C GLY A 110 9.43 -8.32 -12.30
N ALA A 111 8.81 -9.48 -12.54
CA ALA A 111 7.54 -9.57 -13.25
C ALA A 111 6.35 -8.97 -12.48
N ASN A 112 6.51 -8.69 -11.18
CA ASN A 112 5.43 -8.25 -10.31
C ASN A 112 5.24 -6.72 -10.29
N ILE A 113 6.11 -5.95 -10.96
CA ILE A 113 6.02 -4.47 -10.99
C ILE A 113 4.77 -3.93 -11.68
N TYR A 114 4.08 -4.74 -12.48
CA TYR A 114 2.85 -4.37 -13.21
C TYR A 114 1.58 -5.00 -12.61
N ARG A 115 1.69 -5.57 -11.40
CA ARG A 115 0.62 -6.31 -10.76
C ARG A 115 -0.11 -5.47 -9.72
N THR A 116 -1.34 -5.88 -9.45
CA THR A 116 -2.28 -5.23 -8.54
C THR A 116 -2.65 -6.20 -7.43
N LEU A 117 -2.69 -5.71 -6.19
CA LEU A 117 -3.28 -6.39 -5.05
C LEU A 117 -4.69 -5.89 -4.82
N LEU A 118 -5.58 -6.80 -4.43
CA LEU A 118 -6.96 -6.48 -4.07
C LEU A 118 -7.13 -6.65 -2.56
N PHE A 119 -7.91 -5.79 -1.92
CA PHE A 119 -8.33 -5.99 -0.54
C PHE A 119 -9.62 -5.23 -0.24
N GLU A 120 -10.51 -5.89 0.49
CA GLU A 120 -11.80 -5.33 0.89
C GLU A 120 -11.74 -4.56 2.21
N GLY A 121 -12.81 -3.82 2.51
CA GLY A 121 -13.05 -3.27 3.84
C GLY A 121 -12.55 -1.84 4.02
N ASP A 122 -11.26 -1.56 3.85
CA ASP A 122 -10.72 -0.24 4.20
C ASP A 122 -11.26 0.89 3.29
N ARG A 123 -11.92 1.89 3.86
CA ARG A 123 -12.45 3.03 3.11
C ARG A 123 -11.46 4.19 3.13
N ILE A 124 -10.58 4.21 2.14
CA ILE A 124 -9.48 5.19 2.09
C ILE A 124 -9.90 6.51 1.42
N ASP A 125 -9.75 7.62 2.14
CA ASP A 125 -9.65 8.97 1.55
C ASP A 125 -8.18 9.22 1.18
N ALA A 126 -7.89 9.05 -0.11
CA ALA A 126 -6.53 9.14 -0.63
C ALA A 126 -5.95 10.56 -0.56
N ALA A 127 -6.79 11.61 -0.55
CA ALA A 127 -6.33 12.99 -0.46
C ALA A 127 -5.85 13.32 0.96
N LYS A 128 -6.58 12.82 1.97
CA LYS A 128 -6.28 13.06 3.39
C LYS A 128 -5.38 11.99 4.02
N LYS A 129 -5.03 10.94 3.28
CA LYS A 129 -4.30 9.76 3.79
C LYS A 129 -4.99 9.18 5.03
N LEU A 130 -6.32 9.07 4.94
CA LEU A 130 -7.19 8.71 6.06
C LEU A 130 -7.91 7.40 5.75
N ASP A 131 -7.90 6.47 6.68
CA ASP A 131 -8.79 5.31 6.65
C ASP A 131 -10.06 5.68 7.42
N THR A 132 -11.15 5.88 6.68
CA THR A 132 -12.40 6.40 7.26
C THR A 132 -13.25 5.32 7.92
N GLY A 133 -12.84 4.05 7.84
CA GLY A 133 -13.53 2.93 8.49
C GLY A 133 -13.67 1.71 7.58
N VAL A 134 -14.39 0.72 8.09
CA VAL A 134 -14.67 -0.53 7.38
C VAL A 134 -15.99 -0.45 6.61
N ASP A 135 -15.91 -0.65 5.30
CA ASP A 135 -17.02 -0.76 4.36
C ASP A 135 -16.94 -2.11 3.62
N THR A 136 -17.83 -3.03 3.97
CA THR A 136 -17.88 -4.40 3.40
C THR A 136 -18.36 -4.44 1.95
N THR A 137 -18.81 -3.31 1.40
CA THR A 137 -19.19 -3.17 -0.01
C THR A 137 -18.08 -2.57 -0.86
N TRP A 138 -17.00 -2.12 -0.21
CA TRP A 138 -15.84 -1.49 -0.83
C TRP A 138 -14.65 -2.45 -0.94
N PHE A 139 -13.82 -2.21 -1.95
CA PHE A 139 -12.50 -2.83 -2.06
C PHE A 139 -11.53 -1.87 -2.75
N ASN A 140 -10.25 -2.10 -2.54
CA ASN A 140 -9.16 -1.29 -3.02
C ASN A 140 -8.33 -2.05 -4.05
N LEU A 141 -7.68 -1.27 -4.93
CA LEU A 141 -6.72 -1.72 -5.94
C LEU A 141 -5.37 -1.10 -5.58
N GLY A 142 -4.43 -1.92 -5.12
CA GLY A 142 -3.07 -1.51 -4.81
C GLY A 142 -2.12 -1.88 -5.93
N CYS A 143 -1.70 -0.92 -6.74
CA CYS A 143 -0.62 -1.14 -7.71
C CYS A 143 0.72 -1.34 -7.01
N ALA A 144 1.59 -2.16 -7.60
CA ALA A 144 2.97 -2.33 -7.14
C ALA A 144 3.64 -0.98 -6.80
N GLY A 145 4.27 -0.90 -5.62
CA GLY A 145 4.92 0.31 -5.12
C GLY A 145 3.98 1.39 -4.53
N SER A 146 2.66 1.29 -4.73
CA SER A 146 1.71 2.21 -4.11
C SER A 146 1.56 1.96 -2.61
N ALA A 147 1.17 2.99 -1.85
CA ALA A 147 0.90 2.85 -0.41
C ALA A 147 -0.13 1.75 -0.11
N LEU A 148 -1.18 1.61 -0.95
CA LEU A 148 -2.21 0.58 -0.77
C LEU A 148 -1.66 -0.84 -0.96
N ALA A 149 -0.78 -1.06 -1.94
CA ALA A 149 -0.11 -2.35 -2.09
C ALA A 149 0.79 -2.66 -0.89
N LYS A 150 1.53 -1.66 -0.40
CA LYS A 150 2.38 -1.81 0.79
C LYS A 150 1.57 -2.11 2.04
N MET A 151 0.37 -1.51 2.21
CA MET A 151 -0.55 -1.87 3.30
C MET A 151 -0.92 -3.35 3.24
N ALA A 152 -1.33 -3.86 2.06
CA ALA A 152 -1.65 -5.27 1.89
C ALA A 152 -0.45 -6.20 2.16
N LEU A 153 0.71 -5.89 1.60
CA LEU A 153 1.95 -6.67 1.76
C LEU A 153 2.53 -6.64 3.18
N THR A 154 2.07 -5.72 4.02
CA THR A 154 2.54 -5.59 5.41
C THR A 154 1.47 -5.98 6.41
N GLY A 155 0.34 -6.55 5.95
CA GLY A 155 -0.74 -6.99 6.84
C GLY A 155 -1.61 -5.88 7.43
N HIS A 156 -1.41 -4.64 7.01
CA HIS A 156 -2.12 -3.46 7.53
C HIS A 156 -3.39 -3.17 6.72
N THR A 157 -4.24 -4.18 6.56
CA THR A 157 -5.54 -4.07 5.86
C THR A 157 -6.62 -4.80 6.63
N GLU A 158 -7.87 -4.35 6.48
CA GLU A 158 -9.04 -5.05 7.00
C GLU A 158 -9.12 -6.48 6.43
N ALA A 159 -8.77 -6.66 5.16
CA ALA A 159 -8.69 -7.98 4.53
C ALA A 159 -7.74 -8.94 5.25
N SER A 160 -6.60 -8.44 5.75
CA SER A 160 -5.65 -9.25 6.52
C SER A 160 -6.22 -9.66 7.89
N ARG A 161 -6.99 -8.77 8.52
CA ARG A 161 -7.73 -9.04 9.76
C ARG A 161 -8.83 -10.08 9.53
N VAL A 162 -9.62 -9.94 8.47
CA VAL A 162 -10.65 -10.89 8.05
C VAL A 162 -10.06 -12.26 7.73
N ALA A 163 -8.87 -12.30 7.11
CA ALA A 163 -8.13 -13.53 6.84
C ALA A 163 -7.58 -14.20 8.12
N GLY A 164 -7.58 -13.51 9.26
CA GLY A 164 -6.99 -13.98 10.51
C GLY A 164 -5.46 -14.08 10.46
N THR A 165 -4.80 -13.40 9.51
CA THR A 165 -3.35 -13.44 9.35
C THR A 165 -2.64 -12.36 10.17
N PHE A 166 -3.22 -11.17 10.24
CA PHE A 166 -2.72 -10.05 11.02
C PHE A 166 -3.86 -9.36 11.73
N ASP A 167 -3.76 -9.20 13.05
CA ASP A 167 -4.76 -8.46 13.82
C ASP A 167 -4.38 -6.98 13.88
N THR A 168 -5.09 -6.14 13.13
CA THR A 168 -4.90 -4.69 13.13
C THR A 168 -6.16 -3.92 13.46
N THR A 169 -6.00 -2.79 14.15
CA THR A 169 -7.09 -1.83 14.37
C THR A 169 -7.16 -0.80 13.23
N LEU A 170 -8.27 -0.07 13.14
CA LEU A 170 -8.40 1.05 12.19
C LEU A 170 -7.30 2.11 12.40
N ALA A 171 -6.99 2.43 13.67
CA ALA A 171 -5.96 3.40 14.01
C ALA A 171 -4.57 2.94 13.51
N GLU A 172 -4.25 1.66 13.64
CA GLU A 172 -2.98 1.08 13.17
C GLU A 172 -2.86 1.10 11.64
N ARG A 173 -3.96 0.80 10.92
CA ARG A 173 -3.99 0.89 9.45
C ARG A 173 -3.85 2.33 8.95
N GLN A 174 -4.49 3.28 9.62
CA GLN A 174 -4.30 4.69 9.34
C GLN A 174 -2.86 5.16 9.65
N THR A 175 -2.29 4.70 10.77
CA THR A 175 -0.89 4.98 11.13
C THR A 175 0.05 4.53 10.01
N MET A 176 -0.16 3.31 9.48
CA MET A 176 0.59 2.80 8.34
C MET A 176 0.44 3.69 7.11
N LEU A 177 -0.78 4.09 6.75
CA LEU A 177 -1.01 4.94 5.59
C LEU A 177 -0.28 6.30 5.71
N LYS A 178 -0.31 6.92 6.90
CA LYS A 178 0.41 8.17 7.18
C LYS A 178 1.92 8.00 7.11
N MET A 179 2.45 6.93 7.71
CA MET A 179 3.89 6.63 7.67
C MET A 179 4.37 6.35 6.23
N LEU A 180 3.61 5.58 5.44
CA LEU A 180 3.95 5.29 4.03
C LEU A 180 3.98 6.56 3.17
N ALA A 181 3.09 7.51 3.44
CA ALA A 181 3.04 8.79 2.75
C ALA A 181 4.01 9.85 3.30
N ALA A 182 4.70 9.55 4.40
CA ALA A 182 5.43 10.56 5.18
C ALA A 182 4.56 11.79 5.47
N ASP A 183 3.32 11.57 5.92
CA ASP A 183 2.36 12.63 6.27
C ASP A 183 2.76 13.28 7.60
N TYR A 184 3.87 14.03 7.59
CA TYR A 184 4.44 14.60 8.81
C TYR A 184 3.53 15.64 9.47
N CYS A 185 2.63 16.24 8.70
CA CYS A 185 1.71 17.26 9.15
C CYS A 185 0.35 16.69 9.59
N GLY A 186 0.11 15.39 9.35
CA GLY A 186 -1.14 14.72 9.65
C GLY A 186 -2.34 15.16 8.79
N ASP A 187 -2.11 15.91 7.72
CA ASP A 187 -3.16 16.53 6.89
C ASP A 187 -3.32 15.89 5.51
N GLY A 188 -2.54 14.84 5.24
CA GLY A 188 -2.52 14.10 3.99
C GLY A 188 -1.46 14.57 3.00
N THR A 189 -0.72 15.65 3.30
CA THR A 189 0.36 16.16 2.45
C THR A 189 1.55 15.20 2.49
N PRO A 190 1.93 14.57 1.36
CA PRO A 190 3.02 13.62 1.37
C PRO A 190 4.38 14.33 1.32
N PHE A 191 5.27 14.01 2.25
CA PHE A 191 6.68 14.46 2.25
C PHE A 191 7.62 13.34 1.83
N THR A 192 7.20 12.58 0.82
CA THR A 192 7.97 11.51 0.19
C THR A 192 7.55 11.32 -1.26
N VAL A 193 8.28 10.47 -1.97
CA VAL A 193 7.98 10.10 -3.36
C VAL A 193 8.03 8.58 -3.53
N ALA A 194 7.47 8.10 -4.64
CA ALA A 194 7.61 6.69 -5.02
C ALA A 194 9.10 6.30 -5.14
N GLY A 195 9.43 5.12 -4.65
CA GLY A 195 10.79 4.59 -4.66
C GLY A 195 11.71 5.12 -3.57
N GLN A 196 11.27 6.07 -2.74
CA GLN A 196 12.05 6.52 -1.60
C GLN A 196 12.21 5.36 -0.59
N PRO A 197 13.45 4.98 -0.22
CA PRO A 197 13.67 3.93 0.76
C PRO A 197 12.95 4.19 2.08
N LEU A 198 12.38 3.12 2.62
CA LEU A 198 11.63 3.13 3.86
C LEU A 198 12.07 1.96 4.74
N ASN A 199 12.64 2.27 5.90
CA ASN A 199 12.91 1.29 6.95
C ASN A 199 11.97 1.56 8.12
N TRP A 200 11.25 0.54 8.57
CA TRP A 200 10.33 0.68 9.69
C TRP A 200 10.10 -0.66 10.38
N ARG A 201 9.47 -0.60 11.56
CA ARG A 201 8.98 -1.76 12.30
C ARG A 201 7.69 -1.39 13.04
N ASP A 202 6.85 -2.38 13.30
CA ASP A 202 5.69 -2.27 14.19
C ASP A 202 6.01 -2.74 15.62
N ASP A 203 5.14 -2.36 16.55
CA ASP A 203 5.16 -2.78 17.95
C ASP A 203 4.79 -4.26 18.16
N LYS A 204 4.12 -4.90 17.19
CA LYS A 204 3.77 -6.33 17.19
C LYS A 204 4.90 -7.23 16.67
N GLY A 205 6.00 -6.63 16.19
CA GLY A 205 7.18 -7.34 15.71
C GLY A 205 6.98 -8.09 14.39
N THR A 206 5.93 -7.77 13.62
CA THR A 206 5.62 -8.42 12.35
C THR A 206 6.53 -7.96 11.21
N MET A 207 7.06 -6.75 11.32
CA MET A 207 8.06 -6.16 10.45
C MET A 207 9.30 -5.77 11.26
N LYS A 208 10.45 -5.84 10.59
CA LYS A 208 11.76 -5.49 11.16
C LYS A 208 12.39 -4.39 10.33
N LEU A 209 13.27 -3.60 10.95
CA LEU A 209 14.10 -2.63 10.24
C LEU A 209 14.97 -3.37 9.21
N THR A 210 14.65 -3.21 7.92
CA THR A 210 15.30 -3.93 6.82
C THR A 210 16.81 -3.65 6.75
N ALA A 211 17.24 -2.45 7.12
CA ALA A 211 18.65 -2.08 7.27
C ALA A 211 19.46 -2.99 8.21
N LEU A 212 18.81 -3.61 9.22
CA LEU A 212 19.44 -4.55 10.15
C LEU A 212 19.56 -5.97 9.57
N LEU A 213 18.96 -6.23 8.41
CA LEU A 213 19.04 -7.52 7.72
C LEU A 213 20.25 -7.64 6.77
N PHE A 214 20.97 -6.53 6.53
CA PHE A 214 22.21 -6.54 5.74
C PHE A 214 23.42 -6.99 6.57
N SER A 215 24.46 -7.47 5.88
CA SER A 215 25.74 -7.86 6.48
C SER A 215 26.90 -7.12 5.79
N PRO A 216 27.55 -6.13 6.43
CA PRO A 216 27.24 -5.60 7.77
C PRO A 216 25.93 -4.80 7.81
N PRO A 217 25.29 -4.65 8.98
CA PRO A 217 24.13 -3.79 9.16
C PRO A 217 24.42 -2.36 8.71
N GLN A 218 23.45 -1.72 8.05
CA GLN A 218 23.58 -0.33 7.63
C GLN A 218 23.37 0.61 8.84
N PRO A 219 24.08 1.76 8.90
CA PRO A 219 23.80 2.78 9.90
C PRO A 219 22.34 3.25 9.77
N LEU A 220 21.75 3.63 10.89
CA LEU A 220 20.37 4.10 10.95
C LEU A 220 20.30 5.34 11.83
N VAL A 221 19.43 6.26 11.45
CA VAL A 221 18.97 7.38 12.27
C VAL A 221 17.47 7.20 12.49
N LEU A 222 17.01 7.38 13.73
CA LEU A 222 15.58 7.42 14.00
C LEU A 222 14.94 8.51 13.13
N GLU A 223 13.96 8.15 12.31
CA GLU A 223 13.16 9.11 11.57
C GLU A 223 12.07 9.61 12.49
N SER A 224 11.17 8.73 12.90
CA SER A 224 9.94 9.10 13.58
C SER A 224 9.26 7.91 14.27
N ARG A 225 8.39 8.22 15.23
CA ARG A 225 7.41 7.31 15.83
C ARG A 225 6.02 7.78 15.43
N TRP A 226 5.13 6.86 15.09
CA TRP A 226 3.88 7.19 14.41
C TRP A 226 2.65 6.67 15.14
N ASN A 227 1.59 7.46 15.09
CA ASN A 227 0.23 7.07 15.44
C ASN A 227 -0.74 7.46 14.32
N GLU A 228 -2.04 7.30 14.57
CA GLU A 228 -3.08 7.55 13.59
C GLU A 228 -3.21 9.02 13.20
N LEU A 229 -2.65 9.95 13.97
CA LEU A 229 -2.66 11.37 13.64
C LEU A 229 -1.47 11.79 12.77
N GLY A 230 -0.37 11.03 12.81
CA GLY A 230 0.87 11.32 12.10
C GLY A 230 2.09 10.95 12.94
N PRO A 231 3.26 11.56 12.68
CA PRO A 231 4.41 11.38 13.54
C PRO A 231 4.17 12.05 14.89
N VAL A 232 4.50 11.36 15.98
CA VAL A 232 4.51 11.94 17.34
C VAL A 232 5.80 12.72 17.60
N CYS A 233 6.87 12.33 16.91
CA CYS A 233 8.12 13.06 16.86
C CYS A 233 8.80 12.86 15.51
N LEU A 234 9.66 13.78 15.08
CA LEU A 234 10.44 13.66 13.85
C LEU A 234 11.86 14.16 14.08
N ASN A 235 12.87 13.36 13.73
CA ASN A 235 14.28 13.74 13.84
C ASN A 235 14.91 14.02 12.47
N LYS A 236 14.68 13.15 11.48
CA LYS A 236 15.26 13.27 10.14
C LYS A 236 14.28 12.78 9.10
N ALA A 237 13.85 13.63 8.16
CA ALA A 237 12.92 13.18 7.12
C ALA A 237 13.62 12.23 6.15
N ARG A 238 12.93 11.15 5.74
CA ARG A 238 13.53 10.10 4.90
C ARG A 238 14.07 10.56 3.54
N VAL A 239 13.64 11.70 3.02
CA VAL A 239 14.11 12.22 1.72
C VAL A 239 15.43 13.00 1.87
N ASP A 240 15.75 13.48 3.07
CA ASP A 240 16.95 14.31 3.35
C ASP A 240 18.27 13.54 3.20
N VAL A 241 18.21 12.21 3.07
CA VAL A 241 19.37 11.39 2.72
C VAL A 241 19.66 11.36 1.22
N HIS A 242 18.83 12.03 0.40
CA HIS A 242 19.02 12.22 -1.04
C HIS A 242 19.23 10.91 -1.83
N TRP A 243 18.45 9.89 -1.47
CA TRP A 243 18.57 8.56 -2.04
C TRP A 243 18.07 8.44 -3.49
N THR A 244 17.15 9.31 -3.91
CA THR A 244 16.51 9.21 -5.22
C THR A 244 16.55 10.55 -5.97
N LEU A 245 16.79 10.47 -7.29
CA LEU A 245 16.72 11.66 -8.16
C LEU A 245 15.32 12.27 -8.17
N LEU A 246 14.27 11.45 -8.06
CA LEU A 246 12.90 11.94 -7.95
C LEU A 246 12.68 12.73 -6.66
N GLY A 247 13.17 12.23 -5.52
CA GLY A 247 13.09 12.94 -4.24
C GLY A 247 13.83 14.28 -4.29
N TRP A 248 15.06 14.26 -4.82
CA TRP A 248 15.85 15.48 -5.05
C TRP A 248 15.15 16.48 -5.97
N ASN A 249 14.59 16.04 -7.10
CA ASN A 249 13.92 16.95 -8.03
C ASN A 249 12.58 17.47 -7.49
N THR A 250 11.92 16.73 -6.60
CA THR A 250 10.61 17.10 -6.04
C THR A 250 10.76 18.09 -4.90
N PHE A 251 11.71 17.83 -3.99
CA PHE A 251 11.85 18.62 -2.76
C PHE A 251 13.12 19.46 -2.73
N GLY A 252 14.11 19.20 -3.57
CA GLY A 252 15.44 19.79 -3.45
C GLY A 252 16.14 19.26 -2.19
N ALA A 253 16.45 20.17 -1.26
CA ALA A 253 17.10 19.87 0.01
C ALA A 253 16.21 20.26 1.21
N ASP A 254 16.35 19.52 2.31
CA ASP A 254 15.73 19.78 3.62
C ASP A 254 14.18 19.70 3.64
N VAL A 255 13.66 18.49 3.48
CA VAL A 255 12.24 18.15 3.63
C VAL A 255 11.75 18.38 5.06
N TYR A 256 12.61 18.24 6.06
CA TYR A 256 12.28 18.55 7.44
C TYR A 256 11.84 20.02 7.58
N ASP A 257 12.64 20.96 7.10
CA ASP A 257 12.32 22.39 7.16
C ASP A 257 11.13 22.77 6.27
N GLN A 258 10.98 22.11 5.11
CA GLN A 258 9.81 22.31 4.25
C GLN A 258 8.51 21.88 4.94
N ALA A 259 8.49 20.70 5.57
CA ALA A 259 7.33 20.23 6.32
C ALA A 259 7.03 21.14 7.52
N LYS A 260 8.08 21.58 8.23
CA LYS A 260 7.94 22.54 9.34
C LYS A 260 7.34 23.87 8.90
N SER A 261 7.76 24.37 7.75
CA SER A 261 7.22 25.59 7.14
C SER A 261 5.78 25.42 6.65
N TRP A 262 5.45 24.24 6.13
CA TRP A 262 4.09 23.91 5.66
C TRP A 262 3.06 23.88 6.79
N CYS A 263 3.42 23.31 7.94
CA CYS A 263 2.49 23.09 9.05
C CYS A 263 3.06 23.49 10.42
N PRO A 264 3.49 24.74 10.64
CA PRO A 264 4.26 25.12 11.83
C PRO A 264 3.55 24.84 13.17
N SER A 265 2.21 24.86 13.20
CA SER A 265 1.41 24.58 14.40
C SER A 265 1.11 23.09 14.64
N ARG A 266 1.35 22.23 13.63
CA ARG A 266 1.08 20.79 13.68
C ARG A 266 2.33 19.93 13.50
N PHE A 267 3.45 20.57 13.12
CA PHE A 267 4.70 19.89 12.89
C PHE A 267 5.18 19.22 14.20
N PRO A 268 5.56 17.94 14.16
CA PRO A 268 5.98 17.21 15.34
C PRO A 268 7.23 17.81 15.96
N PRO A 269 7.40 17.72 17.29
CA PRO A 269 8.67 18.06 17.92
C PRO A 269 9.76 17.03 17.56
N PRO A 270 11.04 17.35 17.79
CA PRO A 270 12.11 16.36 17.77
C PRO A 270 11.84 15.21 18.75
N CYS A 271 12.33 14.02 18.44
CA CYS A 271 12.22 12.88 19.36
C CYS A 271 13.10 13.11 20.59
N ALA A 272 12.60 12.69 21.76
CA ALA A 272 13.30 12.85 23.04
C ALA A 272 14.61 12.05 23.13
N ASP A 273 14.77 11.05 22.28
CA ASP A 273 15.91 10.15 22.20
C ASP A 273 16.14 9.67 20.76
N SER A 274 17.22 8.92 20.55
CA SER A 274 17.58 8.27 19.29
C SER A 274 17.46 6.74 19.37
N SER A 275 16.77 6.21 20.38
CA SER A 275 16.56 4.76 20.52
C SER A 275 15.63 4.27 19.42
N PHE A 276 15.85 3.03 18.97
CA PHE A 276 14.95 2.39 18.02
C PHE A 276 13.76 1.71 18.71
N ASP A 277 13.41 2.08 19.95
CA ASP A 277 12.21 1.60 20.64
C ASP A 277 10.94 2.28 20.08
N THR A 278 9.83 1.54 19.96
CA THR A 278 8.57 2.12 19.49
C THR A 278 7.95 3.07 20.52
N ALA A 279 8.40 3.03 21.78
CA ALA A 279 7.98 3.86 22.91
C ALA A 279 6.46 3.82 23.14
N GLY A 280 5.83 2.67 22.89
CA GLY A 280 4.39 2.47 23.02
C GLY A 280 3.55 2.97 21.84
N TYR A 281 4.17 3.42 20.74
CA TYR A 281 3.49 3.76 19.49
C TYR A 281 3.46 2.57 18.53
N HIS A 282 2.49 2.55 17.62
CA HIS A 282 2.30 1.42 16.69
C HIS A 282 3.50 1.23 15.76
N LEU A 283 4.00 2.31 15.14
CA LEU A 283 5.11 2.23 14.18
C LEU A 283 6.29 3.11 14.59
N LEU A 284 7.48 2.64 14.22
CA LEU A 284 8.70 3.43 14.20
C LEU A 284 9.34 3.30 12.81
N SER A 285 9.84 4.41 12.27
CA SER A 285 10.61 4.43 11.03
C SER A 285 12.02 4.99 11.24
N ALA A 286 12.93 4.63 10.35
CA ALA A 286 14.33 5.01 10.39
C ALA A 286 14.84 5.40 9.00
N THR A 287 15.73 6.39 8.95
CA THR A 287 16.46 6.73 7.73
C THR A 287 17.80 5.97 7.72
N PRO A 288 18.18 5.32 6.61
CA PRO A 288 19.52 4.76 6.45
C PRO A 288 20.60 5.84 6.33
#